data_AF-A0A1F8C2A8-F1
#
_entry.id   AF-A0A1F8C2A8-F1
#
_cell.length_a   1.000
_cell.length_b   1.000
_cell.length_c   1.000
_cell.angle_alpha   90.00
_cell.angle_beta   90.00
_cell.angle_gamma   90.00
#
_symmetry.space_group_name_H-M   'P 1'
#
loop_
_entity.id
_entity.type
_entity.pdbx_description
1 polymer ?
#
loop_
_entity_poly.entity_id
_entity_poly.type
_entity_poly.pdbx_seq_one_letter_code
_entity_poly.pdbx_strand_id
1 'polypeptide(L)'
;MWQKRLALGIGIFGNLWIWRIFNLNPVVALLLVGATLAFYKNFKIIFLILFAGTLFFQFKTTNIQDLTHLTNDQQRVVQIRLKAYPYWATSIGKWLEVSPKAIALGRIRQNFFENLDINQYFFATHPRQRVGITEFEKFPYILLPFFIYGTYKSVKQKPWHTVGLALTPLALLAVIGNQNPLGPFSLLPIFAISTIVGLEAFLKWAKKPYVVTFLILFGLVMIQIISYENF
;
A
#
# COMPACT_ATOMS: atom_id res chain seq x y z
N MET A 1 17.23 24.38 3.98
CA MET A 1 17.57 23.51 2.83
C MET A 1 17.81 22.05 3.25
N TRP A 2 18.56 21.81 4.33
CA TRP A 2 18.86 20.45 4.82
C TRP A 2 17.61 19.64 5.22
N GLN A 3 16.61 20.26 5.86
CA GLN A 3 15.36 19.59 6.30
C GLN A 3 14.62 18.88 5.14
N LYS A 4 14.49 19.55 3.99
CA LYS A 4 13.83 18.97 2.80
C LYS A 4 14.60 17.77 2.24
N ARG A 5 15.93 17.88 2.18
CA ARG A 5 16.80 16.80 1.70
C ARG A 5 16.73 15.60 2.64
N LEU A 6 16.72 15.84 3.95
CA LEU A 6 16.58 14.80 4.97
C LEU A 6 15.22 14.10 4.88
N ALA A 7 14.12 14.85 4.82
CA ALA A 7 12.78 14.29 4.66
C ALA A 7 12.66 13.45 3.38
N LEU A 8 13.20 13.94 2.26
CA LEU A 8 13.21 13.22 0.99
C LEU A 8 14.04 11.94 1.05
N GLY A 9 15.23 12.00 1.66
CA GLY A 9 16.08 10.83 1.85
C GLY A 9 15.40 9.75 2.70
N ILE A 10 14.83 10.12 3.84
CA ILE A 10 14.11 9.19 4.74
C ILE A 10 12.84 8.67 4.06
N GLY A 11 12.05 9.53 3.43
CA GLY A 11 10.77 9.12 2.83
C GLY A 11 10.93 8.17 1.64
N ILE A 12 12.00 8.32 0.85
CA ILE A 12 12.27 7.46 -0.31
C ILE A 12 13.05 6.20 0.09
N PHE A 13 14.13 6.36 0.86
CA PHE A 13 15.10 5.28 1.12
C PHE A 13 15.08 4.75 2.56
N GLY A 14 14.36 5.40 3.48
CA GLY A 14 14.21 4.97 4.87
C GLY A 14 13.10 3.94 5.08
N ASN A 15 12.81 3.11 4.09
CA ASN A 15 11.79 2.07 4.14
C ASN A 15 12.34 0.78 3.51
N LEU A 16 12.02 -0.39 4.06
CA LEU A 16 12.53 -1.68 3.54
C LEU A 16 11.91 -2.02 2.19
N TRP A 17 10.72 -1.50 1.90
CA TRP A 17 9.99 -1.78 0.68
C TRP A 17 10.82 -1.46 -0.57
N ILE A 18 11.41 -0.27 -0.65
CA ILE A 18 12.19 0.12 -1.82
C ILE A 18 13.42 -0.76 -2.01
N TRP A 19 14.09 -1.16 -0.92
CA TRP A 19 15.29 -2.00 -0.96
C TRP A 19 14.97 -3.41 -1.42
N ARG A 20 13.87 -3.98 -0.93
CA ARG A 20 13.38 -5.27 -1.41
C ARG A 20 13.00 -5.24 -2.90
N ILE A 21 12.37 -4.14 -3.35
CA ILE A 21 12.09 -3.95 -4.78
C ILE A 21 13.39 -3.80 -5.57
N PHE A 22 14.39 -3.07 -5.08
CA PHE A 22 15.70 -2.96 -5.74
C PHE A 22 16.37 -4.32 -5.94
N ASN A 23 16.33 -5.19 -4.93
CA ASN A 23 16.95 -6.52 -4.99
C ASN A 23 16.28 -7.44 -6.00
N LEU A 24 14.95 -7.33 -6.16
CA LEU A 24 14.17 -8.23 -7.03
C LEU A 24 13.96 -7.65 -8.44
N ASN A 25 13.76 -6.34 -8.56
CA ASN A 25 13.54 -5.65 -9.83
C ASN A 25 14.00 -4.18 -9.76
N PRO A 26 15.27 -3.89 -10.11
CA PRO A 26 15.84 -2.54 -10.01
C PRO A 26 15.15 -1.54 -10.95
N VAL A 27 14.60 -1.99 -12.09
CA VAL A 27 13.87 -1.12 -13.02
C VAL A 27 12.61 -0.57 -12.37
N VAL A 28 11.83 -1.43 -11.69
CA VAL A 28 10.64 -1.00 -10.95
C VAL A 28 11.01 -0.06 -9.81
N ALA A 29 12.09 -0.34 -9.08
CA ALA A 29 12.56 0.55 -8.02
C ALA A 29 12.91 1.95 -8.56
N LEU A 30 13.64 2.04 -9.68
CA LEU A 30 13.97 3.31 -10.33
C LEU A 30 12.73 4.06 -10.81
N LEU A 31 11.72 3.35 -11.35
CA LEU A 31 10.44 3.97 -11.72
C LEU A 31 9.72 4.56 -10.51
N LEU A 32 9.70 3.86 -9.38
CA LEU A 32 9.04 4.32 -8.15
C LEU A 32 9.76 5.53 -7.53
N VAL A 33 11.08 5.49 -7.46
CA VAL A 33 11.91 6.62 -7.01
C VAL A 33 11.71 7.81 -7.93
N GLY A 34 11.80 7.59 -9.25
CA GLY A 34 11.60 8.61 -10.27
C GLY A 34 10.21 9.24 -10.21
N ALA A 35 9.14 8.44 -10.09
CA ALA A 35 7.77 8.92 -9.95
C ALA A 35 7.62 9.76 -8.67
N THR A 36 8.15 9.29 -7.54
CA THR A 36 8.11 10.03 -6.27
C THR A 36 8.82 11.39 -6.38
N LEU A 37 10.02 11.42 -6.99
CA LEU A 37 10.79 12.64 -7.22
C LEU A 37 10.10 13.59 -8.20
N ALA A 38 9.58 13.07 -9.32
CA ALA A 38 8.90 13.86 -10.33
C ALA A 38 7.63 14.51 -9.75
N PHE A 39 6.87 13.79 -8.93
CA PHE A 39 5.74 14.36 -8.20
C PHE A 39 6.19 15.45 -7.22
N TYR A 40 7.20 15.16 -6.39
CA TYR A 40 7.71 16.11 -5.40
C TYR A 40 8.24 17.40 -6.04
N LYS A 41 8.87 17.30 -7.21
CA LYS A 41 9.37 18.44 -8.01
C LYS A 41 8.31 19.09 -8.91
N ASN A 42 7.08 18.57 -8.92
CA ASN A 42 5.96 19.05 -9.72
C ASN A 42 6.18 18.93 -11.25
N PHE A 43 6.96 17.93 -11.69
CA PHE A 43 7.15 17.58 -13.10
C PHE A 43 6.02 16.68 -13.60
N LYS A 44 4.84 17.25 -13.86
CA LYS A 44 3.58 16.53 -14.11
C LYS A 44 3.66 15.47 -15.21
N ILE A 45 4.19 15.81 -16.39
CA ILE A 45 4.23 14.89 -17.54
C ILE A 45 5.15 13.70 -17.25
N ILE A 46 6.36 13.99 -16.75
CA ILE A 46 7.33 12.97 -16.35
C ILE A 46 6.73 12.07 -15.27
N PHE A 47 6.07 12.67 -14.27
CA PHE A 47 5.37 11.92 -13.23
C PHE A 47 4.33 10.97 -13.81
N LEU A 48 3.45 11.43 -14.70
CA LEU A 48 2.40 10.60 -15.29
C LEU A 48 2.97 9.42 -16.08
N ILE A 49 4.04 9.65 -16.86
CA ILE A 49 4.71 8.58 -17.62
C ILE A 49 5.30 7.53 -16.68
N LEU A 50 6.05 7.96 -15.66
CA LEU A 50 6.68 7.06 -14.70
C LEU A 50 5.62 6.32 -13.87
N PHE A 51 4.57 7.01 -13.43
CA PHE A 51 3.47 6.42 -12.67
C PHE A 51 2.69 5.40 -13.49
N ALA A 52 2.38 5.70 -14.75
CA ALA A 52 1.79 4.72 -15.67
C ALA A 52 2.68 3.47 -15.82
N GLY A 53 4.00 3.67 -15.91
CA GLY A 53 4.98 2.57 -15.87
C GLY A 53 4.84 1.71 -14.61
N THR A 54 4.73 2.32 -13.42
CA THR A 54 4.56 1.57 -12.16
C THR A 54 3.26 0.75 -12.14
N LEU A 55 2.17 1.29 -12.68
CA LEU A 55 0.89 0.57 -12.80
C LEU A 55 0.98 -0.58 -13.79
N PHE A 56 1.65 -0.37 -14.93
CA PHE A 56 1.89 -1.42 -15.92
C PHE A 56 2.68 -2.58 -15.34
N PHE A 57 3.78 -2.30 -14.63
CA PHE A 57 4.56 -3.35 -13.96
C PHE A 57 3.78 -4.03 -12.84
N GLN A 58 2.96 -3.30 -12.07
CA GLN A 58 2.08 -3.90 -11.07
C GLN A 58 1.13 -4.90 -11.73
N PHE A 59 0.49 -4.51 -12.83
CA PHE A 59 -0.40 -5.38 -13.58
C PHE A 59 0.31 -6.64 -14.10
N LYS A 60 1.52 -6.49 -14.66
CA LYS A 60 2.28 -7.60 -15.24
C LYS A 60 2.84 -8.59 -14.23
N THR A 61 3.17 -8.14 -13.02
CA THR A 61 3.87 -8.96 -12.01
C THR A 61 2.93 -9.53 -10.95
N THR A 62 1.70 -9.05 -10.88
CA THR A 62 0.71 -9.55 -9.92
C THR A 62 0.06 -10.80 -10.48
N ASN A 63 -0.06 -11.85 -9.67
CA ASN A 63 -0.82 -13.04 -10.03
C ASN A 63 -2.32 -12.69 -10.04
N ILE A 64 -2.92 -12.71 -11.23
CA ILE A 64 -4.30 -12.26 -11.41
C ILE A 64 -5.23 -13.27 -10.78
N GLN A 65 -5.98 -12.84 -9.77
CA GLN A 65 -7.02 -13.64 -9.16
C GLN A 65 -8.26 -13.64 -10.06
N ASP A 66 -8.84 -14.82 -10.30
CA ASP A 66 -10.17 -14.91 -10.89
C ASP A 66 -11.18 -14.18 -9.97
N LEU A 67 -12.13 -13.44 -10.54
CA LEU A 67 -13.13 -12.71 -9.76
C LEU A 67 -14.41 -13.51 -9.51
N THR A 68 -14.59 -14.64 -10.18
CA THR A 68 -15.85 -15.40 -10.18
C THR A 68 -15.68 -16.85 -9.76
N HIS A 69 -14.53 -17.45 -10.04
CA HIS A 69 -14.31 -18.87 -9.77
C HIS A 69 -14.08 -19.16 -8.28
N LEU A 70 -14.98 -19.92 -7.65
CA LEU A 70 -14.87 -20.37 -6.26
C LEU A 70 -14.12 -21.71 -6.17
N THR A 71 -13.18 -21.83 -5.24
CA THR A 71 -12.53 -23.12 -4.93
C THR A 71 -13.50 -24.09 -4.26
N ASN A 72 -13.20 -25.39 -4.27
CA ASN A 72 -14.07 -26.41 -3.66
C ASN A 72 -14.40 -26.11 -2.18
N ASP A 73 -13.42 -25.62 -1.41
CA ASP A 73 -13.65 -25.21 -0.02
C ASP A 73 -14.55 -23.99 0.08
N GLN A 74 -14.36 -22.98 -0.78
CA GLN A 74 -15.21 -21.80 -0.82
C GLN A 74 -16.66 -22.17 -1.19
N GLN A 75 -16.85 -23.09 -2.14
CA GLN A 75 -18.17 -23.61 -2.50
C GLN A 75 -18.83 -24.32 -1.31
N ARG A 76 -18.07 -25.12 -0.56
CA ARG A 76 -18.56 -25.76 0.67
C ARG A 76 -19.02 -24.72 1.70
N VAL A 77 -18.23 -23.67 1.94
CA VAL A 77 -18.59 -22.60 2.88
C VAL A 77 -19.85 -21.85 2.41
N VAL A 78 -19.95 -21.56 1.11
CA VAL A 78 -21.15 -20.96 0.51
C VAL A 78 -22.39 -21.83 0.74
N GLN A 79 -22.29 -23.15 0.53
CA GLN A 79 -23.41 -24.06 0.79
C GLN A 79 -23.83 -24.08 2.26
N ILE A 80 -22.89 -24.00 3.19
CA ILE A 80 -23.18 -23.89 4.62
C ILE A 80 -23.92 -22.58 4.92
N ARG A 81 -23.44 -21.44 4.37
CA ARG A 81 -24.10 -20.14 4.54
C ARG A 81 -25.51 -20.13 3.96
N LEU A 82 -25.70 -20.72 2.78
CA LEU A 82 -27.02 -20.82 2.13
C LEU A 82 -28.05 -21.56 3.00
N LYS A 83 -27.63 -22.61 3.72
CA LYS A 83 -28.50 -23.35 4.65
C LYS A 83 -28.90 -22.54 5.88
N ALA A 84 -28.15 -21.49 6.22
CA ALA A 84 -28.45 -20.61 7.35
C ALA A 84 -29.46 -19.49 7.00
N TYR A 85 -29.77 -19.26 5.71
CA TYR A 85 -30.78 -18.28 5.33
C TYR A 85 -32.18 -18.78 5.70
N PRO A 86 -33.07 -17.90 6.22
CA PRO A 86 -34.48 -18.21 6.35
C PRO A 86 -35.10 -18.66 5.01
N TYR A 87 -36.10 -19.52 5.04
CA TYR A 87 -36.75 -20.06 3.84
C TYR A 87 -37.25 -18.96 2.87
N TRP A 88 -37.85 -17.90 3.42
CA TRP A 88 -38.33 -16.76 2.61
C TRP A 88 -37.21 -15.94 1.96
N ALA A 89 -35.98 -16.03 2.46
CA ALA A 89 -34.81 -15.29 1.97
C ALA A 89 -33.89 -16.14 1.09
N THR A 90 -34.18 -17.42 0.87
CA THR A 90 -33.25 -18.34 0.20
C THR A 90 -32.91 -17.91 -1.24
N SER A 91 -33.85 -17.33 -1.98
CA SER A 91 -33.60 -16.79 -3.32
C SER A 91 -32.64 -15.59 -3.32
N ILE A 92 -32.77 -14.72 -2.31
CA ILE A 92 -31.86 -13.59 -2.11
C ILE A 92 -30.48 -14.11 -1.70
N GLY A 93 -30.43 -15.07 -0.77
CA GLY A 93 -29.18 -15.74 -0.35
C GLY A 93 -28.45 -16.39 -1.52
N LYS A 94 -29.15 -17.12 -2.40
CA LYS A 94 -28.57 -17.69 -3.62
C LYS A 94 -28.00 -16.62 -4.54
N TRP A 95 -28.69 -15.51 -4.73
CA TRP A 95 -28.16 -14.40 -5.53
C TRP A 95 -26.91 -13.78 -4.89
N LEU A 96 -26.92 -13.54 -3.58
CA LEU A 96 -25.79 -12.94 -2.85
C LEU A 96 -24.54 -13.84 -2.79
N GLU A 97 -24.73 -15.15 -2.64
CA GLU A 97 -23.61 -16.07 -2.38
C GLU A 97 -23.10 -16.79 -3.64
N VAL A 98 -23.94 -16.97 -4.66
CA VAL A 98 -23.63 -17.81 -5.84
C VAL A 98 -23.57 -17.01 -7.13
N SER A 99 -24.22 -15.84 -7.22
CA SER A 99 -24.22 -15.11 -8.49
C SER A 99 -22.78 -14.64 -8.83
N PRO A 100 -22.32 -14.83 -10.08
CA PRO A 100 -20.99 -14.40 -10.49
C PRO A 100 -20.75 -12.90 -10.25
N LYS A 101 -21.81 -12.08 -10.38
CA LYS A 101 -21.76 -10.65 -10.10
C LYS A 101 -21.52 -10.36 -8.61
N ALA A 102 -22.24 -11.03 -7.71
CA ALA A 102 -22.06 -10.83 -6.27
C ALA A 102 -20.68 -11.33 -5.80
N ILE A 103 -20.21 -12.46 -6.34
CA ILE A 103 -18.86 -12.98 -6.06
C ILE A 103 -17.79 -11.99 -6.54
N ALA A 104 -17.91 -11.50 -7.78
CA ALA A 104 -16.98 -10.51 -8.32
C ALA A 104 -16.96 -9.21 -7.51
N LEU A 105 -18.13 -8.66 -7.17
CA LEU A 105 -18.23 -7.46 -6.33
C LEU A 105 -17.64 -7.71 -4.94
N GLY A 106 -17.88 -8.89 -4.35
CA GLY A 106 -17.30 -9.31 -3.08
C GLY A 106 -15.78 -9.34 -3.11
N ARG A 107 -15.19 -9.93 -4.16
CA ARG A 107 -13.73 -10.00 -4.36
C ARG A 107 -13.11 -8.64 -4.64
N ILE A 108 -13.71 -7.84 -5.52
CA ILE A 108 -13.25 -6.46 -5.79
C ILE A 108 -13.23 -5.65 -4.49
N ARG A 109 -14.31 -5.72 -3.70
CA ARG A 109 -14.41 -5.04 -2.41
C ARG A 109 -13.33 -5.53 -1.45
N GLN A 110 -13.16 -6.84 -1.32
CA GLN A 110 -12.16 -7.45 -0.45
C GLN A 110 -10.75 -6.99 -0.83
N ASN A 111 -10.38 -7.12 -2.11
CA ASN A 111 -9.08 -6.69 -2.63
C ASN A 111 -8.85 -5.20 -2.39
N PHE A 112 -9.85 -4.35 -2.59
CA PHE A 112 -9.75 -2.92 -2.33
C PHE A 112 -9.44 -2.63 -0.86
N PHE A 113 -10.22 -3.19 0.07
CA PHE A 113 -10.04 -2.92 1.50
C PHE A 113 -8.79 -3.57 2.08
N GLU A 114 -8.38 -4.73 1.58
CA GLU A 114 -7.11 -5.35 1.97
C GLU A 114 -5.93 -4.46 1.59
N ASN A 115 -5.91 -3.89 0.38
CA ASN A 115 -4.82 -3.00 -0.02
C ASN A 115 -4.92 -1.59 0.60
N LEU A 116 -6.11 -1.18 1.05
CA LEU A 116 -6.28 0.10 1.76
C LEU A 116 -5.79 0.01 3.22
N ASP A 117 -5.73 -1.19 3.80
CA ASP A 117 -5.37 -1.38 5.20
C ASP A 117 -3.95 -0.90 5.50
N ILE A 118 -3.85 0.18 6.28
CA ILE A 118 -2.58 0.78 6.71
C ILE A 118 -1.72 -0.23 7.49
N ASN A 119 -2.36 -1.18 8.19
CA ASN A 119 -1.68 -2.24 8.94
C ASN A 119 -0.74 -3.07 8.05
N GLN A 120 -1.14 -3.32 6.79
CA GLN A 120 -0.32 -4.03 5.80
C GLN A 120 1.03 -3.33 5.52
N TYR A 121 1.10 -2.01 5.70
CA TYR A 121 2.27 -1.22 5.32
C TYR A 121 3.24 -0.97 6.48
N PHE A 122 2.70 -0.68 7.66
CA PHE A 122 3.51 -0.26 8.81
C PHE A 122 3.75 -1.36 9.84
N PHE A 123 3.00 -2.47 9.81
CA PHE A 123 3.10 -3.53 10.80
C PHE A 123 2.95 -4.94 10.18
N ALA A 124 3.16 -5.08 8.87
CA ALA A 124 3.06 -6.36 8.15
C ALA A 124 1.75 -7.14 8.41
N THR A 125 0.64 -6.43 8.63
CA THR A 125 -0.66 -7.04 8.97
C THR A 125 -0.66 -7.82 10.30
N HIS A 126 0.31 -7.62 11.19
CA HIS A 126 0.30 -8.28 12.49
C HIS A 126 -0.89 -7.81 13.35
N PRO A 127 -1.52 -8.73 14.12
CA PRO A 127 -1.26 -10.18 14.19
C PRO A 127 -2.00 -11.01 13.13
N ARG A 128 -2.82 -10.39 12.27
CA ARG A 128 -3.71 -11.05 11.30
C ARG A 128 -3.04 -11.19 9.93
N GLN A 129 -2.00 -12.04 9.84
CA GLN A 129 -1.32 -12.29 8.57
C GLN A 129 -2.25 -12.93 7.55
N ARG A 130 -2.07 -12.56 6.27
CA ARG A 130 -2.82 -13.16 5.16
C ARG A 130 -2.29 -14.56 4.88
N VAL A 131 -3.21 -15.50 4.70
CA VAL A 131 -2.86 -16.90 4.39
C VAL A 131 -2.22 -16.96 3.01
N GLY A 132 -1.02 -17.57 2.93
CA GLY A 132 -0.31 -17.78 1.66
C GLY A 132 0.48 -16.57 1.14
N ILE A 133 0.62 -15.50 1.93
CA ILE A 133 1.48 -14.34 1.59
C ILE A 133 2.46 -14.11 2.74
N THR A 134 3.75 -14.14 2.44
CA THR A 134 4.79 -13.72 3.40
C THR A 134 4.77 -12.21 3.52
N GLU A 135 3.98 -11.70 4.46
CA GLU A 135 3.93 -10.28 4.76
C GLU A 135 5.25 -9.80 5.37
N PHE A 136 5.54 -8.54 5.10
CA PHE A 136 6.73 -7.86 5.54
C PHE A 136 6.43 -6.37 5.74
N GLU A 137 7.14 -5.73 6.65
CA GLU A 137 7.00 -4.32 6.99
C GLU A 137 7.57 -3.47 5.87
N LYS A 138 6.70 -2.67 5.25
CA LYS A 138 7.08 -1.86 4.09
C LYS A 138 7.72 -0.56 4.57
N PHE A 139 7.07 0.11 5.53
CA PHE A 139 7.54 1.32 6.18
C PHE A 139 7.73 1.09 7.68
N PRO A 140 8.79 1.64 8.28
CA PRO A 140 8.93 1.65 9.73
C PRO A 140 7.74 2.29 10.42
N TYR A 141 7.18 1.64 11.44
CA TYR A 141 6.01 2.15 12.16
C TYR A 141 6.20 3.53 12.78
N ILE A 142 7.43 3.93 13.11
CA ILE A 142 7.75 5.30 13.58
C ILE A 142 7.45 6.37 12.53
N LEU A 143 7.34 6.00 11.25
CA LEU A 143 6.96 6.91 10.17
C LEU A 143 5.44 7.12 10.06
N LEU A 144 4.62 6.29 10.72
CA LEU A 144 3.17 6.34 10.64
C LEU A 144 2.57 7.71 11.02
N PRO A 145 2.99 8.39 12.11
CA PRO A 145 2.46 9.72 12.44
C PRO A 145 2.72 10.76 11.34
N PHE A 146 3.89 10.68 10.69
CA PHE A 146 4.23 11.59 9.59
C PHE A 146 3.44 11.26 8.34
N PHE A 147 3.22 9.98 8.04
CA PHE A 147 2.32 9.57 6.97
C PHE A 147 0.91 10.13 7.18
N ILE A 148 0.30 9.91 8.35
CA ILE A 148 -1.06 10.38 8.66
C ILE A 148 -1.16 11.91 8.51
N TYR A 149 -0.26 12.65 9.15
CA TYR A 149 -0.27 14.11 9.09
C TYR A 149 0.00 14.64 7.67
N GLY A 150 0.92 14.00 6.94
CA GLY A 150 1.26 14.35 5.59
C GLY A 150 0.13 14.08 4.59
N THR A 151 -0.61 12.98 4.76
CA THR A 151 -1.82 12.69 3.99
C THR A 151 -2.89 13.73 4.29
N TYR A 152 -3.18 14.02 5.57
CA TYR A 152 -4.13 15.08 5.96
C TYR A 152 -3.81 16.41 5.29
N LYS A 153 -2.53 16.84 5.37
CA LYS A 153 -2.08 18.09 4.77
C LYS A 153 -2.18 18.08 3.24
N SER A 154 -1.84 16.96 2.60
CA SER A 154 -1.92 16.81 1.14
C SER A 154 -3.37 16.86 0.65
N VAL A 155 -4.29 16.16 1.32
CA VAL A 155 -5.72 16.18 1.02
C VAL A 155 -6.31 17.59 1.21
N LYS A 156 -5.95 18.29 2.30
CA LYS A 156 -6.42 19.65 2.56
C LYS A 156 -5.99 20.65 1.48
N GLN A 157 -4.81 20.46 0.89
CA GLN A 157 -4.24 21.38 -0.10
C GLN A 157 -4.62 21.03 -1.54
N LYS A 158 -4.60 19.74 -1.90
CA LYS A 158 -4.81 19.25 -3.27
C LYS A 158 -5.58 17.91 -3.25
N PRO A 159 -6.85 17.91 -2.83
CA PRO A 159 -7.61 16.69 -2.56
C PRO A 159 -7.66 15.76 -3.78
N TRP A 160 -8.01 16.28 -4.96
CA TRP A 160 -8.12 15.49 -6.18
C TRP A 160 -6.81 14.83 -6.62
N HIS A 161 -5.66 15.47 -6.37
CA HIS A 161 -4.37 14.90 -6.73
C HIS A 161 -4.03 13.75 -5.78
N THR A 162 -4.15 13.97 -4.46
CA THR A 162 -3.85 12.95 -3.45
C THR A 162 -4.80 11.75 -3.53
N VAL A 163 -6.10 12.02 -3.69
CA VAL A 163 -7.13 10.99 -3.85
C VAL A 163 -6.93 10.23 -5.15
N GLY A 164 -6.68 10.91 -6.28
CA GLY A 164 -6.41 10.26 -7.56
C GLY A 164 -5.18 9.34 -7.53
N LEU A 165 -4.09 9.79 -6.89
CA LEU A 165 -2.88 9.00 -6.68
C LEU A 165 -3.09 7.74 -5.85
N ALA A 166 -3.96 7.79 -4.84
CA ALA A 166 -4.28 6.63 -4.02
C ALA A 166 -5.28 5.71 -4.74
N LEU A 167 -6.35 6.27 -5.32
CA LEU A 167 -7.44 5.49 -5.91
C LEU A 167 -7.04 4.75 -7.19
N THR A 168 -6.15 5.30 -8.00
CA THR A 168 -5.75 4.67 -9.27
C THR A 168 -5.10 3.28 -9.06
N PRO A 169 -4.04 3.14 -8.23
CA PRO A 169 -3.46 1.83 -7.93
C PRO A 169 -4.41 0.95 -7.10
N LEU A 170 -5.21 1.52 -6.19
CA LEU A 170 -6.22 0.74 -5.45
C LEU A 170 -7.29 0.14 -6.38
N ALA A 171 -7.76 0.89 -7.36
CA ALA A 171 -8.73 0.41 -8.34
C ALA A 171 -8.14 -0.70 -9.22
N LEU A 172 -6.88 -0.54 -9.66
CA LEU A 172 -6.16 -1.60 -10.38
C LEU A 172 -6.09 -2.88 -9.54
N LEU A 173 -5.61 -2.78 -8.31
CA LEU A 173 -5.45 -3.91 -7.38
C LEU A 173 -6.79 -4.53 -6.96
N ALA A 174 -7.87 -3.75 -6.91
CA ALA A 174 -9.20 -4.27 -6.65
C ALA A 174 -9.62 -5.27 -7.73
N VAL A 175 -9.24 -5.02 -8.99
CA VAL A 175 -9.58 -5.87 -10.14
C VAL A 175 -8.63 -7.06 -10.30
N ILE A 176 -7.30 -6.85 -10.18
CA ILE A 176 -6.33 -7.91 -10.43
C ILE A 176 -5.97 -8.75 -9.20
N GLY A 177 -6.32 -8.28 -8.00
CA GLY A 177 -5.91 -8.90 -6.74
C GLY A 177 -4.61 -8.31 -6.19
N ASN A 178 -4.13 -8.91 -5.10
CA ASN A 178 -3.00 -8.43 -4.30
C ASN A 178 -1.84 -9.44 -4.16
N GLN A 179 -1.89 -10.54 -4.91
CA GLN A 179 -0.88 -11.59 -4.87
C GLN A 179 0.37 -11.16 -5.67
N ASN A 180 1.21 -10.38 -5.02
CA ASN A 180 2.51 -9.99 -5.55
C ASN A 180 3.56 -10.12 -4.43
N PRO A 181 4.69 -10.82 -4.65
CA PRO A 181 5.77 -10.92 -3.65
C PRO A 181 6.36 -9.57 -3.24
N LEU A 182 6.26 -8.56 -4.11
CA LEU A 182 6.66 -7.18 -3.84
C LEU A 182 5.55 -6.35 -3.14
N GLY A 183 4.38 -6.94 -2.90
CA GLY A 183 3.20 -6.21 -2.45
C GLY A 183 2.67 -5.21 -3.50
N PRO A 184 1.77 -4.30 -3.07
CA PRO A 184 1.14 -3.33 -3.96
C PRO A 184 2.04 -2.11 -4.22
N PHE A 185 3.23 -2.33 -4.79
CA PHE A 185 4.29 -1.31 -4.92
C PHE A 185 3.90 -0.05 -5.69
N SER A 186 2.88 -0.12 -6.55
CA SER A 186 2.31 1.07 -7.20
C SER A 186 1.73 2.10 -6.22
N LEU A 187 1.48 1.72 -4.96
CA LEU A 187 1.11 2.64 -3.87
C LEU A 187 2.32 3.33 -3.21
N LEU A 188 3.55 2.87 -3.44
CA LEU A 188 4.73 3.44 -2.78
C LEU A 188 4.84 4.97 -2.98
N PRO A 189 4.62 5.55 -4.17
CA PRO A 189 4.74 7.00 -4.34
C PRO A 189 3.84 7.79 -3.40
N ILE A 190 2.56 7.40 -3.22
CA ILE A 190 1.64 8.14 -2.34
C ILE A 190 2.03 8.01 -0.86
N PHE A 191 2.52 6.84 -0.43
CA PHE A 191 3.04 6.64 0.92
C PHE A 191 4.32 7.45 1.17
N ALA A 192 5.26 7.41 0.23
CA ALA A 192 6.51 8.15 0.31
C ALA A 192 6.25 9.67 0.31
N ILE A 193 5.44 10.19 -0.62
CA ILE A 193 5.09 11.62 -0.69
C ILE A 193 4.41 12.08 0.60
N SER A 194 3.42 11.33 1.10
CA SER A 194 2.73 11.69 2.34
C SER A 194 3.71 11.73 3.50
N THR A 195 4.56 10.71 3.64
CA THR A 195 5.61 10.67 4.68
C THR A 195 6.60 11.83 4.56
N ILE A 196 7.06 12.18 3.35
CA ILE A 196 7.94 13.33 3.10
C ILE A 196 7.27 14.63 3.55
N VAL A 197 6.01 14.86 3.17
CA VAL A 197 5.26 16.07 3.54
C VAL A 197 5.09 16.19 5.06
N GLY A 198 4.83 15.07 5.73
CA GLY A 198 4.74 15.01 7.19
C GLY A 198 6.07 15.27 7.89
N LEU A 199 7.13 14.60 7.45
CA LEU A 199 8.49 14.79 7.96
C LEU A 199 8.98 16.21 7.75
N GLU A 200 8.72 16.82 6.59
CA GLU A 200 9.07 18.22 6.35
C GLU A 200 8.40 19.18 7.34
N ALA A 201 7.14 18.92 7.69
CA ALA A 201 6.43 19.75 8.65
C ALA A 201 7.00 19.58 10.06
N PHE A 202 7.30 18.34 10.48
CA PHE A 202 7.96 18.07 11.74
C PHE A 202 9.34 18.72 11.80
N LEU A 203 10.21 18.49 10.81
CA LEU A 203 11.58 19.00 10.79
C LEU A 203 11.67 20.53 10.77
N LYS A 204 10.67 21.22 10.19
CA LYS A 204 10.57 22.69 10.22
C LYS A 204 10.26 23.22 11.62
N TRP A 205 9.44 22.51 12.38
CA TRP A 205 8.98 22.92 13.70
C TRP A 205 9.91 22.42 14.83
N ALA A 206 10.50 21.25 14.66
CA ALA A 206 11.27 20.56 15.68
C ALA A 206 12.62 21.26 15.96
N LYS A 207 12.91 21.47 17.24
CA LYS A 207 14.25 21.87 17.69
C LYS A 207 15.25 20.73 17.48
N LYS A 208 16.54 21.09 17.37
CA LYS A 208 17.66 20.15 17.16
C LYS A 208 17.62 18.88 18.05
N PRO A 209 17.38 18.94 19.38
CA PRO A 209 17.35 17.73 20.20
C PRO A 209 16.27 16.74 19.76
N TYR A 210 15.06 17.20 19.44
CA TYR A 210 13.97 16.32 18.97
C TYR A 210 14.29 15.65 17.63
N VAL A 211 14.99 16.36 16.74
CA VAL A 211 15.45 15.78 15.47
C VAL A 211 16.47 14.68 15.73
N VAL A 212 17.43 14.90 16.64
CA VAL A 212 18.44 13.90 17.00
C VAL A 212 17.78 12.68 17.65
N THR A 213 16.88 12.89 18.61
CA THR A 213 16.11 11.79 19.24
C THR A 213 15.31 11.00 18.21
N PHE A 214 14.62 11.69 17.29
CA PHE A 214 13.91 11.02 16.20
C PHE A 214 14.84 10.16 15.34
N LEU A 215 16.00 10.67 14.94
CA LEU A 215 16.96 9.91 14.12
C LEU A 215 17.51 8.68 14.85
N ILE A 216 17.78 8.79 16.15
CA ILE A 216 18.21 7.66 16.98
C ILE A 216 17.10 6.61 17.03
N LEU A 217 15.87 7.01 17.36
CA LEU A 217 14.73 6.09 17.41
C LEU A 217 14.46 5.46 16.04
N PHE A 218 14.51 6.24 14.97
CA PHE A 218 14.37 5.74 13.61
C PHE A 218 15.43 4.68 13.28
N GLY A 219 16.69 4.93 13.64
CA GLY A 219 17.78 3.95 13.47
C GLY A 219 17.55 2.67 14.26
N LEU A 220 17.15 2.77 15.53
CA LEU A 220 16.83 1.61 16.37
C LEU A 220 15.67 0.79 15.80
N VAL A 221 14.62 1.46 15.34
CA VAL A 221 13.47 0.80 14.69
C VAL A 221 13.90 0.13 13.40
N MET A 222 14.72 0.76 12.56
CA MET A 222 15.24 0.13 11.34
C MET A 222 16.04 -1.14 11.67
N ILE A 223 16.93 -1.10 12.66
CA ILE A 223 17.70 -2.27 13.11
C ILE A 223 16.77 -3.37 13.59
N GLN A 224 15.76 -3.02 14.41
CA GLN A 224 14.75 -3.95 14.89
C GLN A 224 14.03 -4.64 13.73
N ILE A 225 13.50 -3.89 12.77
CA ILE A 225 12.75 -4.45 11.63
C ILE A 225 13.66 -5.33 10.76
N ILE A 226 14.87 -4.88 10.45
CA ILE A 226 15.85 -5.67 9.69
C ILE A 226 16.19 -6.97 10.43
N SER A 227 16.26 -6.97 11.76
CA SER A 227 16.54 -8.19 12.54
C SER A 227 15.40 -9.21 12.52
N TYR A 228 14.16 -8.77 12.31
CA TYR A 228 13.00 -9.65 12.17
C TYR A 228 12.78 -10.13 10.73
N GLU A 229 13.14 -9.31 9.75
CA GLU A 229 13.09 -9.68 8.35
C GLU A 229 14.34 -10.46 7.96
N ASN A 230 14.24 -11.79 7.98
CA ASN A 230 15.26 -12.67 7.41
C ASN A 230 15.37 -12.40 5.90
N PHE A 231 16.29 -11.54 5.50
CA PHE A 231 16.67 -11.31 4.11
C PHE A 231 17.40 -12.51 3.50
#